data_AF-A0A2E8VJ91-F1
#
_entry.id   AF-A0A2E8VJ91-F1
#
_cell.length_a   1.000
_cell.length_b   1.000
_cell.length_c   1.000
_cell.angle_alpha   90.00
_cell.angle_beta   90.00
_cell.angle_gamma   90.00
#
_symmetry.space_group_name_H-M   'P 1'
#
loop_
_entity.id
_entity.type
_entity.pdbx_description
1 polymer ?
#
loop_
_entity_poly.entity_id
_entity_poly.type
_entity_poly.pdbx_seq_one_letter_code
_entity_poly.pdbx_strand_id
1 'polypeptide(L)'
;MLNAFAGATALTVAFANAEVATLNWQDLLPDARVKSPENADVPAWERVRVDLDKKDIRIPGFIVPVEYDDQQVVTRFLLVPYFGACIHEPPPAPNQTIYAEFEAGYKLESLWSPVWIEGKIHTSRVEEDLATAAYTLSASKIEPY
;
A
#
# COMPACT_ATOMS: atom_id res chain seq x y z
N MET A 1 66.35 6.88 2.12
CA MET A 1 65.62 5.59 1.99
C MET A 1 64.15 5.90 2.23
N LEU A 2 63.31 5.55 1.25
CA LEU A 2 61.89 5.91 1.14
C LEU A 2 61.00 4.77 1.69
N ASN A 3 59.74 5.14 2.01
CA ASN A 3 58.51 4.32 2.07
C ASN A 3 58.20 3.55 3.37
N ALA A 4 56.93 3.42 3.81
CA ALA A 4 55.66 4.03 3.40
C ALA A 4 54.60 3.72 4.49
N PHE A 5 53.72 4.68 4.80
CA PHE A 5 52.48 4.43 5.53
C PHE A 5 51.36 4.12 4.52
N ALA A 6 50.77 2.94 4.62
CA ALA A 6 49.58 2.57 3.86
C ALA A 6 48.33 3.18 4.51
N GLY A 7 47.71 4.14 3.84
CA GLY A 7 46.39 4.67 4.21
C GLY A 7 45.29 3.80 3.63
N ALA A 8 44.48 3.17 4.49
CA ALA A 8 43.25 2.51 4.09
C ALA A 8 42.12 3.54 4.02
N THR A 9 41.61 3.80 2.82
CA THR A 9 40.45 4.67 2.61
C THR A 9 39.18 3.84 2.85
N ALA A 10 38.40 4.19 3.88
CA ALA A 10 37.08 3.60 4.10
C ALA A 10 36.09 4.23 3.11
N LEU A 11 35.46 3.40 2.26
CA LEU A 11 34.35 3.79 1.40
C LEU A 11 33.07 3.84 2.25
N THR A 12 32.58 5.03 2.61
CA THR A 12 31.24 5.18 3.16
C THR A 12 30.21 5.02 2.06
N VAL A 13 29.43 3.94 2.11
CA VAL A 13 28.22 3.79 1.30
C VAL A 13 27.13 4.66 1.93
N ALA A 14 26.69 5.70 1.23
CA ALA A 14 25.51 6.47 1.62
C ALA A 14 24.27 5.64 1.26
N PHE A 15 23.52 5.20 2.28
CA PHE A 15 22.17 4.68 2.07
C PHE A 15 21.24 5.87 1.83
N ALA A 16 20.58 5.91 0.68
CA ALA A 16 19.49 6.86 0.45
C ALA A 16 18.36 6.52 1.42
N ASN A 17 17.96 7.47 2.27
CA ASN A 17 16.70 7.36 2.99
C ASN A 17 15.59 7.40 1.94
N ALA A 18 14.90 6.27 1.73
CA ALA A 18 13.68 6.25 0.95
C ALA A 18 12.63 7.07 1.69
N GLU A 19 12.18 8.17 1.09
CA GLU A 19 11.09 8.99 1.62
C GLU A 19 9.78 8.22 1.47
N VAL A 20 9.04 8.08 2.57
CA VAL A 20 7.70 7.46 2.56
C VAL A 20 6.73 8.46 1.93
N ALA A 21 6.23 8.15 0.74
CA ALA A 21 5.32 9.03 0.02
C ALA A 21 3.93 8.99 0.68
N THR A 22 3.45 10.13 1.20
CA THR A 22 2.08 10.22 1.71
C THR A 22 1.12 10.44 0.54
N LEU A 23 0.20 9.50 0.35
CA LEU A 23 -0.76 9.47 -0.75
C LEU A 23 -2.18 9.69 -0.25
N ASN A 24 -3.01 10.30 -1.09
CA ASN A 24 -4.46 10.22 -1.03
C ASN A 24 -4.97 9.23 -2.07
N TRP A 25 -6.23 8.80 -1.93
CA TRP A 25 -6.84 7.83 -2.85
C TRP A 25 -6.85 8.26 -4.33
N GLN A 26 -6.95 9.56 -4.60
CA GLN A 26 -6.89 10.11 -5.97
C GLN A 26 -5.50 9.95 -6.60
N ASP A 27 -4.44 9.85 -5.79
CA ASP A 27 -3.06 9.68 -6.28
C ASP A 27 -2.80 8.27 -6.83
N LEU A 28 -3.66 7.30 -6.50
CA LEU A 28 -3.64 5.94 -7.06
C LEU A 28 -4.17 5.90 -8.50
N LEU A 29 -4.83 6.96 -8.99
CA LEU A 29 -5.37 6.99 -10.33
C LEU A 29 -4.29 7.43 -11.33
N PRO A 30 -4.16 6.76 -12.49
CA PRO A 30 -3.29 7.24 -13.56
C PRO A 30 -3.79 8.57 -14.11
N ASP A 31 -2.85 9.46 -14.48
CA ASP A 31 -3.20 10.65 -15.24
C ASP A 31 -3.79 10.21 -16.59
N ALA A 32 -5.07 10.47 -16.81
CA ALA A 32 -5.79 10.07 -18.02
C ALA A 32 -5.18 10.66 -19.32
N ARG A 33 -4.33 11.69 -19.20
CA ARG A 33 -3.62 12.30 -20.33
C ARG A 33 -2.36 11.51 -20.71
N VAL A 34 -1.80 10.72 -19.79
CA VAL A 34 -0.61 9.92 -20.00
C VAL A 34 -1.03 8.55 -20.53
N LYS A 35 -0.64 8.26 -21.78
CA LYS A 35 -0.84 6.93 -22.36
C LYS A 35 0.18 5.97 -21.77
N SER A 36 -0.31 4.84 -21.28
CA SER A 36 0.50 3.83 -20.60
C SER A 36 0.19 2.48 -21.27
N PRO A 37 1.20 1.79 -21.84
CA PRO A 37 0.98 0.52 -22.55
C PRO A 37 0.35 -0.54 -21.66
N GLU A 38 0.71 -0.60 -20.39
CA GLU A 38 0.12 -1.53 -19.43
C GLU A 38 -1.38 -1.28 -19.16
N ASN A 39 -1.88 -0.09 -19.45
CA ASN A 39 -3.28 0.30 -19.24
C ASN A 39 -4.08 0.38 -20.55
N ALA A 40 -3.48 0.07 -21.71
CA ALA A 40 -4.06 0.35 -23.03
C ALA A 40 -5.43 -0.32 -23.24
N ASP A 41 -5.54 -1.58 -22.80
CA ASP A 41 -6.76 -2.40 -22.93
C ASP A 41 -7.44 -2.65 -21.57
N VAL A 42 -7.02 -1.93 -20.53
CA VAL A 42 -7.58 -2.05 -19.17
C VAL A 42 -8.70 -1.03 -18.99
N PRO A 43 -9.88 -1.43 -18.47
CA PRO A 43 -10.96 -0.50 -18.13
C PRO A 43 -10.52 0.55 -17.11
N ALA A 44 -11.01 1.79 -17.19
CA ALA A 44 -10.53 2.90 -16.37
C ALA A 44 -10.58 2.66 -14.84
N TRP A 45 -11.53 1.85 -14.38
CA TRP A 45 -11.72 1.48 -12.97
C TRP A 45 -10.74 0.39 -12.47
N GLU A 46 -9.95 -0.20 -13.37
CA GLU A 46 -8.90 -1.18 -13.04
C GLU A 46 -7.48 -0.65 -13.30
N ARG A 47 -7.36 0.52 -13.94
CA ARG A 47 -6.05 1.07 -14.31
C ARG A 47 -5.26 1.52 -13.09
N VAL A 48 -3.95 1.29 -13.13
CA VAL A 48 -3.02 1.56 -12.04
C VAL A 48 -1.94 2.57 -12.43
N ARG A 49 -1.32 3.19 -11.43
CA ARG A 49 -0.09 3.98 -11.51
C ARG A 49 1.11 3.06 -11.35
N VAL A 50 1.68 2.61 -12.46
CA VAL A 50 2.84 1.70 -12.43
C VAL A 50 4.08 2.27 -11.75
N ASP A 51 4.22 3.58 -11.73
CA ASP A 51 5.34 4.25 -11.06
C ASP A 51 5.26 4.18 -9.53
N LEU A 52 4.10 3.76 -8.97
CA LEU A 52 3.95 3.43 -7.56
C LEU A 52 4.49 2.03 -7.21
N ASP A 53 4.70 1.13 -8.17
CA ASP A 53 5.16 -0.22 -7.84
C ASP A 53 6.47 -0.19 -7.03
N LYS A 54 6.48 -0.94 -5.92
CA LYS A 54 7.57 -1.09 -4.95
C LYS A 54 7.92 0.17 -4.16
N LYS A 55 7.10 1.22 -4.21
CA LYS A 55 7.31 2.44 -3.42
C LYS A 55 6.88 2.24 -1.97
N ASP A 56 7.58 2.89 -1.06
CA ASP A 56 7.16 3.00 0.32
C ASP A 56 6.18 4.17 0.42
N ILE A 57 4.97 3.89 0.91
CA ILE A 57 3.87 4.85 0.95
C ILE A 57 3.25 4.93 2.34
N ARG A 58 2.52 6.01 2.59
CA ARG A 58 1.58 6.19 3.69
C ARG A 58 0.22 6.58 3.11
N ILE A 59 -0.84 5.86 3.42
CA ILE A 59 -2.19 6.15 2.90
C ILE A 59 -3.24 5.98 4.00
N PRO A 60 -4.27 6.84 4.09
CA PRO A 60 -5.31 6.69 5.09
C PRO A 60 -6.44 5.81 4.54
N GLY A 61 -7.15 5.07 5.41
CA GLY A 61 -8.32 4.32 4.97
C GLY A 61 -9.02 3.55 6.09
N PHE A 62 -10.05 2.81 5.72
CA PHE A 62 -10.80 1.94 6.62
C PHE A 62 -10.42 0.48 6.36
N ILE A 63 -10.26 -0.28 7.44
CA ILE A 63 -9.94 -1.71 7.38
C ILE A 63 -11.24 -2.51 7.22
N VAL A 64 -11.33 -3.30 6.15
CA VAL A 64 -12.32 -4.36 5.97
C VAL A 64 -11.59 -5.69 6.14
N PRO A 65 -11.76 -6.39 7.27
CA PRO A 65 -11.02 -7.62 7.54
C PRO A 65 -11.41 -8.72 6.54
N VAL A 66 -10.41 -9.39 5.98
CA VAL A 66 -10.61 -10.63 5.20
C VAL A 66 -10.57 -11.83 6.15
N GLU A 67 -9.59 -11.84 7.05
CA GLU A 67 -9.44 -12.83 8.13
C GLU A 67 -9.17 -12.12 9.47
N TYR A 68 -9.71 -12.67 10.56
CA TYR A 68 -9.41 -12.25 11.93
C TYR A 68 -9.42 -13.45 12.87
N ASP A 69 -8.60 -13.39 13.92
CA ASP A 69 -8.61 -14.40 14.98
C ASP A 69 -9.68 -14.13 16.06
N ASP A 70 -9.82 -15.03 17.03
CA ASP A 70 -10.76 -14.89 18.17
C ASP A 70 -10.50 -13.63 19.01
N GLN A 71 -9.33 -13.01 18.87
CA GLN A 71 -8.93 -11.78 19.53
C GLN A 71 -9.06 -10.56 18.61
N GLN A 72 -9.74 -10.65 17.46
CA GLN A 72 -9.89 -9.57 16.48
C GLN A 72 -8.55 -8.99 15.99
N VAL A 73 -7.51 -9.80 15.99
CA VAL A 73 -6.24 -9.45 15.37
C VAL A 73 -6.35 -9.79 13.90
N VAL A 74 -6.14 -8.79 13.04
CA VAL A 74 -6.17 -8.94 11.58
C VAL A 74 -4.75 -8.94 11.04
N THR A 75 -4.47 -9.85 10.11
CA THR A 75 -3.20 -9.88 9.37
C THR A 75 -3.41 -9.67 7.87
N ARG A 76 -4.64 -9.87 7.37
CA ARG A 76 -5.04 -9.66 5.98
C ARG A 76 -6.35 -8.89 5.92
N PHE A 77 -6.38 -7.82 5.14
CA PHE A 77 -7.55 -6.95 5.05
C PHE A 77 -7.55 -6.16 3.74
N LEU A 78 -8.75 -5.72 3.34
CA LEU A 78 -8.91 -4.70 2.32
C LEU A 78 -8.86 -3.32 3.00
N LEU A 79 -8.06 -2.41 2.47
CA LEU A 79 -8.06 -1.00 2.83
C LEU A 79 -8.88 -0.23 1.77
N VAL A 80 -9.82 0.60 2.24
CA VAL A 80 -10.79 1.30 1.38
C VAL A 80 -10.96 2.78 1.78
N PRO A 81 -11.41 3.65 0.84
CA PRO A 81 -11.47 5.10 1.06
C PRO A 81 -12.60 5.60 1.95
N TYR A 82 -13.63 4.80 2.20
CA TYR A 82 -14.81 5.24 2.97
C TYR A 82 -15.33 4.13 3.87
N PHE A 83 -15.96 4.56 4.96
CA PHE A 83 -16.64 3.68 5.89
C PHE A 83 -17.86 3.02 5.23
N GLY A 84 -18.12 1.74 5.56
CA GLY A 84 -19.31 1.02 5.11
C GLY A 84 -19.17 0.32 3.75
N ALA A 85 -18.06 0.55 3.05
CA ALA A 85 -17.67 -0.21 1.87
C ALA A 85 -17.72 -1.72 2.13
N CYS A 86 -18.22 -2.47 1.15
CA CYS A 86 -18.33 -3.94 1.15
C CYS A 86 -19.32 -4.54 2.17
N ILE A 87 -19.92 -3.74 3.07
CA ILE A 87 -20.87 -4.22 4.09
C ILE A 87 -22.25 -3.62 3.86
N HIS A 88 -22.32 -2.29 3.70
CA HIS A 88 -23.58 -1.55 3.49
C HIS A 88 -23.62 -0.91 2.11
N GLU A 89 -22.46 -0.48 1.62
CA GLU A 89 -22.28 0.10 0.30
C GLU A 89 -21.53 -0.86 -0.62
N PRO A 90 -21.72 -0.74 -1.95
CA PRO A 90 -20.95 -1.50 -2.91
C PRO A 90 -19.43 -1.35 -2.69
N PRO A 91 -18.63 -2.35 -3.07
CA PRO A 91 -17.18 -2.25 -3.00
C PRO A 91 -16.65 -1.10 -3.89
N PRO A 92 -15.55 -0.43 -3.50
CA PRO A 92 -14.87 0.52 -4.38
C PRO A 92 -14.35 -0.16 -5.64
N ALA A 93 -14.02 0.64 -6.65
CA ALA A 93 -13.32 0.14 -7.83
C ALA A 93 -11.98 -0.55 -7.44
N PRO A 94 -11.49 -1.54 -8.21
CA PRO A 94 -10.22 -2.20 -7.94
C PRO A 94 -9.03 -1.25 -7.77
N ASN A 95 -8.94 -0.18 -8.56
CA ASN A 95 -7.88 0.82 -8.40
C ASN A 95 -8.10 1.82 -7.25
N GLN A 96 -9.14 1.59 -6.45
CA GLN A 96 -9.48 2.29 -5.20
C GLN A 96 -9.64 1.31 -4.04
N THR A 97 -9.08 0.10 -4.17
CA THR A 97 -9.05 -0.94 -3.14
C THR A 97 -7.62 -1.47 -3.04
N ILE A 98 -7.08 -1.55 -1.82
CA ILE A 98 -5.76 -2.11 -1.56
C ILE A 98 -5.92 -3.38 -0.73
N TYR A 99 -5.35 -4.49 -1.17
CA TYR A 99 -5.21 -5.68 -0.35
C TYR A 99 -3.93 -5.57 0.49
N ALA A 100 -4.04 -5.54 1.81
CA ALA A 100 -2.91 -5.31 2.70
C ALA A 100 -2.64 -6.53 3.59
N GLU A 101 -1.36 -6.83 3.75
CA GLU A 101 -0.84 -7.86 4.65
C GLU A 101 -0.02 -7.19 5.76
N PHE A 102 -0.31 -7.52 7.01
CA PHE A 102 0.39 -7.00 8.19
C PHE A 102 0.73 -8.15 9.16
N GLU A 103 1.91 -8.74 8.97
CA GLU A 103 2.38 -9.92 9.72
C GLU A 103 2.42 -9.72 11.24
N ALA A 104 2.64 -8.48 11.71
CA ALA A 104 2.65 -8.18 13.15
C ALA A 104 1.26 -8.31 13.80
N GLY A 105 0.20 -8.33 13.01
CA GLY A 105 -1.19 -8.34 13.47
C GLY A 105 -1.64 -6.96 13.96
N TYR A 106 -2.87 -6.61 13.65
CA TYR A 106 -3.49 -5.37 14.13
C TYR A 106 -4.76 -5.67 14.92
N LYS A 107 -4.79 -5.24 16.19
CA LYS A 107 -5.99 -5.35 17.02
C LYS A 107 -7.02 -4.33 16.53
N LEU A 108 -8.03 -4.82 15.81
CA LEU A 108 -9.04 -3.96 15.21
C LEU A 108 -10.10 -3.58 16.26
N GLU A 109 -9.98 -2.37 16.83
CA GLU A 109 -10.91 -1.88 17.85
C GLU A 109 -12.24 -1.38 17.27
N SER A 110 -12.22 -0.90 16.02
CA SER A 110 -13.36 -0.25 15.37
C SER A 110 -13.27 -0.32 13.85
N LEU A 111 -14.39 -0.64 13.19
CA LEU A 111 -14.53 -0.59 11.73
C LEU A 111 -14.87 0.82 11.20
N TRP A 112 -15.29 1.75 12.08
CA TRP A 112 -15.70 3.11 11.71
C TRP A 112 -14.59 4.14 11.86
N SER A 113 -13.43 3.74 12.39
CA SER A 113 -12.30 4.66 12.60
C SER A 113 -11.27 4.43 11.49
N PRO A 114 -10.90 5.48 10.73
CA PRO A 114 -9.84 5.35 9.75
C PRO A 114 -8.49 5.16 10.45
N VAL A 115 -7.56 4.59 9.70
CA VAL A 115 -6.16 4.39 10.09
C VAL A 115 -5.24 4.98 9.03
N TRP A 116 -4.03 5.37 9.45
CA TRP A 116 -2.88 5.49 8.58
C TRP A 116 -2.19 4.15 8.44
N ILE A 117 -1.87 3.75 7.21
CA ILE A 117 -1.05 2.55 6.95
C ILE A 117 0.18 2.96 6.16
N GLU A 118 1.35 2.54 6.65
CA GLU A 118 2.62 2.68 5.95
C GLU A 118 3.11 1.30 5.49
N GLY A 119 3.64 1.22 4.27
CA GLY A 119 4.12 -0.04 3.73
C GLY A 119 4.62 0.07 2.29
N LYS A 120 5.05 -1.06 1.75
CA LYS A 120 5.49 -1.16 0.36
C LYS A 120 4.31 -1.52 -0.54
N ILE A 121 3.93 -0.63 -1.44
CA ILE A 121 2.82 -0.86 -2.38
C ILE A 121 3.32 -1.61 -3.62
N HIS A 122 2.46 -2.47 -4.16
CA HIS A 122 2.67 -3.16 -5.41
C HIS A 122 1.46 -2.99 -6.33
N THR A 123 1.70 -2.85 -7.63
CA THR A 123 0.64 -2.92 -8.64
C THR A 123 0.36 -4.39 -8.95
N SER A 124 -0.43 -5.03 -8.11
CA SER A 124 -0.79 -6.44 -8.22
C SER A 124 -2.27 -6.63 -7.97
N ARG A 125 -2.89 -7.45 -8.81
CA ARG A 125 -4.32 -7.77 -8.69
C ARG A 125 -4.52 -8.90 -7.67
N VAL A 126 -5.47 -8.71 -6.76
CA VAL A 126 -5.97 -9.74 -5.85
C VAL A 126 -7.50 -9.76 -5.93
N GLU A 127 -8.07 -10.96 -5.98
CA GLU A 127 -9.51 -11.18 -5.95
C GLU A 127 -9.86 -11.79 -4.60
N GLU A 128 -10.63 -11.06 -3.80
CA GLU A 128 -11.22 -11.52 -2.55
C GLU A 128 -12.73 -11.63 -2.71
N ASP A 129 -13.38 -12.42 -1.85
CA ASP A 129 -14.84 -12.63 -1.91
C ASP A 129 -15.64 -11.33 -1.85
N LEU A 130 -15.14 -10.34 -1.10
CA LEU A 130 -15.82 -9.05 -0.89
C LEU A 130 -15.53 -8.00 -1.97
N ALA A 131 -14.33 -8.03 -2.55
CA ALA A 131 -13.90 -7.05 -3.54
C ALA A 131 -12.65 -7.52 -4.31
N THR A 132 -12.41 -6.87 -5.44
CA THR A 132 -11.14 -6.97 -6.15
C THR A 132 -10.26 -5.77 -5.78
N ALA A 133 -8.97 -6.00 -5.56
CA ALA A 133 -7.96 -4.96 -5.41
C ALA A 133 -7.01 -4.98 -6.62
N ALA A 134 -6.63 -3.79 -7.12
CA ALA A 134 -5.60 -3.64 -8.15
C ALA A 134 -4.22 -3.27 -7.56
N TYR A 135 -4.17 -3.07 -6.24
CA TYR A 135 -2.97 -2.80 -5.47
C TYR A 135 -2.86 -3.77 -4.30
N THR A 136 -1.64 -4.16 -3.97
CA THR A 136 -1.33 -4.82 -2.70
C THR A 136 -0.37 -3.99 -1.86
N LEU A 137 -0.38 -4.20 -0.54
CA LEU A 137 0.48 -3.48 0.38
C LEU A 137 1.09 -4.44 1.41
N SER A 138 2.41 -4.58 1.40
CA SER A 138 3.13 -5.17 2.52
C SER A 138 3.25 -4.12 3.61
N ALA A 139 2.30 -4.13 4.55
CA ALA A 139 2.21 -3.13 5.60
C ALA A 139 3.34 -3.31 6.62
N SER A 140 3.87 -2.18 7.09
CA SER A 140 4.95 -2.11 8.07
C SER A 140 4.55 -1.36 9.33
N LYS A 141 3.50 -0.52 9.25
CA LYS A 141 3.00 0.28 10.36
C LYS A 141 1.54 0.62 10.16
N ILE A 142 0.76 0.56 11.24
CA ILE A 142 -0.62 1.03 11.29
C ILE A 142 -0.77 1.97 12.49
N GLU A 143 -1.33 3.14 12.28
CA GLU A 143 -1.63 4.14 13.32
C GLU A 143 -3.09 4.59 13.21
N PRO A 144 -3.76 4.93 14.32
CA PRO A 144 -5.00 5.69 14.25
C PRO A 144 -4.83 6.96 13.39
N TYR A 145 -5.87 7.33 12.63
CA TYR A 145 -5.86 8.54 11.80
C TYR A 145 -5.74 9.84 12.61
#